data_AF-F7ZJ78-F1
#
_entry.id   AF-F7ZJ78-F1
#
_cell.length_a   1.000
_cell.length_b   1.000
_cell.length_c   1.000
_cell.angle_alpha   90.00
_cell.angle_beta   90.00
_cell.angle_gamma   90.00
#
_symmetry.space_group_name_H-M   'P 1'
#
loop_
_entity.id
_entity.type
_entity.pdbx_description
1 polymer ?
#
loop_
_entity_poly.entity_id
_entity_poly.type
_entity_poly.pdbx_seq_one_letter_code
_entity_poly.pdbx_strand_id
1 'polypeptide(L)' 'MRIALTSGLTRKQVANDLGVGMSTLKKWITAHRDTDLVSKEDLELAKENDRLRREVLPLKKEREILKKATQFFAGLKQ' A
#
# COMPACT_ATOMS: atom_id res chain seq x y z
N MET A 1 -0.68 14.21 3.49
CA MET A 1 -0.33 12.81 3.17
C MET A 1 -0.46 11.95 4.43
N ARG A 2 -1.62 11.32 4.62
CA ARG A 2 -1.94 10.58 5.86
C ARG A 2 -1.16 9.28 6.02
N ILE A 3 -0.96 8.52 4.94
CA ILE A 3 -0.27 7.23 4.97
C ILE A 3 1.16 7.32 5.54
N ALA A 4 1.89 8.41 5.27
CA ALA A 4 3.25 8.59 5.81
C ALA A 4 3.28 9.00 7.30
N LEU A 5 2.12 9.33 7.87
CA LEU A 5 1.99 9.87 9.23
C LEU A 5 1.23 8.93 10.16
N THR A 6 0.27 8.14 9.65
CA THR A 6 -0.66 7.34 10.47
C THR A 6 -0.59 5.84 10.22
N SER A 7 0.23 5.36 9.28
CA SER A 7 0.27 3.93 8.92
C SER A 7 1.11 3.06 9.85
N GLY A 8 1.88 3.65 10.77
CA GLY A 8 2.87 2.94 11.59
C GLY A 8 4.09 2.42 10.80
N LEU A 9 4.13 2.65 9.48
CA LEU A 9 5.25 2.30 8.62
C LEU A 9 6.34 3.38 8.68
N THR A 10 7.60 2.96 8.54
CA THR A 10 8.69 3.94 8.39
C THR A 10 8.52 4.70 7.07
N ARG A 11 8.95 5.97 7.03
CA ARG A 11 8.89 6.78 5.80
C ARG A 11 9.61 6.12 4.62
N LYS A 12 10.66 5.33 4.89
CA LYS A 12 11.37 4.56 3.85
C LYS A 12 10.50 3.45 3.27
N GLN A 13 9.76 2.71 4.11
CA GLN A 13 8.80 1.72 3.63
C GLN A 13 7.70 2.39 2.81
N VAL A 14 7.15 3.51 3.30
CA VAL A 14 6.12 4.25 2.56
C VAL A 14 6.62 4.74 1.20
N ALA A 15 7.85 5.24 1.11
CA ALA A 15 8.46 5.63 -0.16
C ALA A 15 8.58 4.44 -1.13
N ASN A 16 9.06 3.29 -0.64
CA ASN A 16 9.19 2.08 -1.43
C ASN A 16 7.83 1.54 -1.89
N ASP A 17 6.85 1.50 -0.99
CA ASP A 17 5.50 1.00 -1.27
C ASP A 17 4.79 1.87 -2.33
N LEU A 18 5.07 3.17 -2.32
CA LEU A 18 4.54 4.13 -3.30
C LEU A 18 5.41 4.25 -4.57
N GLY A 19 6.59 3.64 -4.61
CA GLY A 19 7.53 3.74 -5.73
C GLY A 19 8.09 5.15 -5.95
N VAL A 20 8.15 5.99 -4.90
CA VAL A 20 8.61 7.39 -4.99
C VAL A 20 9.92 7.61 -4.24
N GLY A 21 10.71 8.59 -4.69
CA GLY A 21 11.91 9.02 -3.99
C GLY A 21 11.62 9.67 -2.62
N MET A 22 12.54 9.51 -1.66
CA MET A 22 12.40 10.08 -0.31
C MET A 22 12.28 11.61 -0.29
N SER A 23 12.91 12.30 -1.25
CA SER A 23 12.80 13.75 -1.41
C SER A 23 11.39 14.18 -1.84
N THR A 24 10.78 13.45 -2.77
CA THR A 24 9.39 13.62 -3.20
C THR A 24 8.44 13.36 -2.04
N LEU A 25 8.66 12.26 -1.31
CA LEU A 25 7.87 11.94 -0.12
C LEU A 25 7.94 13.07 0.93
N LYS A 26 9.14 13.60 1.20
CA LYS A 26 9.33 14.70 2.16
C LYS A 26 8.58 15.96 1.72
N LYS A 27 8.65 16.33 0.44
CA LYS A 27 7.90 17.48 -0.10
C LYS A 27 6.39 17.31 0.08
N TRP A 28 5.85 16.13 -0.19
CA TRP A 28 4.43 15.84 -0.02
C TRP A 28 3.97 15.89 1.44
N ILE A 29 4.81 15.42 2.37
CA ILE A 29 4.52 15.52 3.81
C ILE A 29 4.47 16.99 4.25
N THR A 30 5.44 17.80 3.83
CA THR A 30 5.47 19.24 4.16
C THR A 30 4.30 19.99 3.54
N ALA A 31 4.02 19.78 2.25
CA ALA A 31 2.95 20.48 1.54
C ALA A 31 1.55 20.18 2.11
N HIS A 32 1.34 19.00 2.67
CA HIS A 32 0.07 18.62 3.30
C HIS A 32 0.01 18.91 4.80
N ARG A 33 1.07 19.42 5.43
CA ARG A 33 1.02 19.82 6.84
C ARG A 33 0.17 21.08 7.04
N ASP A 34 0.06 21.91 6.00
CA ASP A 34 -0.67 23.17 6.01
C ASP A 34 -2.13 23.02 5.53
N THR A 35 -2.55 21.80 5.17
CA THR A 35 -3.88 21.46 4.63
C THR A 35 -4.64 20.55 5.59
N ASP A 36 -4.73 20.97 6.86
CA ASP A 36 -5.26 20.16 7.98
C ASP A 36 -6.79 19.95 7.95
N LEU A 37 -7.46 20.40 6.89
CA LEU A 37 -8.89 20.16 6.66
C LEU A 37 -9.05 18.89 5.82
N VAL A 38 -9.49 17.82 6.48
CA VAL A 38 -9.91 16.58 5.82
C VAL A 38 -11.14 16.91 4.97
N SER A 39 -10.99 16.87 3.65
CA SER A 39 -12.11 17.07 2.72
C SER A 39 -13.08 15.89 2.78
N LYS A 40 -14.32 16.09 2.31
CA LYS A 40 -15.30 14.99 2.22
C LYS A 40 -14.80 13.91 1.25
N GLU A 41 -14.14 14.34 0.19
CA GLU A 41 -13.49 13.51 -0.82
C GLU A 41 -12.39 12.65 -0.19
N ASP A 42 -11.57 13.19 0.72
CA ASP A 42 -10.55 12.42 1.44
C ASP A 42 -11.15 11.32 2.32
N LEU A 43 -12.32 11.56 2.92
CA LEU A 43 -13.02 10.58 3.75
C LEU A 43 -13.60 9.45 2.90
N GLU A 44 -14.18 9.78 1.74
CA GLU A 44 -14.69 8.79 0.78
C GLU A 44 -13.54 7.94 0.21
N LEU A 45 -12.42 8.57 -0.17
CA LEU A 45 -11.21 7.87 -0.60
C LEU A 45 -10.64 6.96 0.49
N ALA A 46 -10.67 7.36 1.76
CA ALA A 46 -10.23 6.51 2.86
C ALA A 46 -11.10 5.25 3.00
N LYS A 47 -12.42 5.39 2.93
CA LYS A 47 -13.37 4.25 2.97
C LYS A 47 -13.14 3.30 1.79
N GLU A 48 -12.94 3.86 0.60
CA GLU A 48 -12.65 3.09 -0.60
C GLU A 48 -11.32 2.34 -0.48
N ASN A 49 -10.29 2.99 0.06
CA ASN A 49 -9.00 2.34 0.29
C ASN A 49 -9.14 1.14 1.24
N ASP A 50 -9.90 1.28 2.32
CA ASP A 50 -10.16 0.19 3.25
C ASP A 50 -10.94 -0.96 2.61
N ARG A 51 -11.91 -0.65 1.73
CA ARG A 51 -12.61 -1.67 0.92
C ARG A 51 -11.62 -2.43 0.02
N LEU A 52 -10.82 -1.71 -0.76
CA LEU A 52 -9.83 -2.29 -1.66
C LEU A 52 -8.80 -3.14 -0.92
N ARG A 53 -8.35 -2.72 0.28
CA ARG A 53 -7.42 -3.51 1.11
C ARG A 53 -8.02 -4.85 1.53
N ARG A 54 -9.32 -4.88 1.84
CA ARG A 54 -10.03 -6.13 2.20
C ARG A 54 -10.15 -7.07 1.00
N GLU A 55 -10.36 -6.54 -0.20
CA GLU A 55 -10.44 -7.33 -1.44
C GLU A 55 -9.07 -7.85 -1.89
N VAL A 56 -8.02 -7.03 -1.76
CA VAL A 56 -6.66 -7.42 -2.19
C VAL A 56 -6.03 -8.49 -1.28
N LEU A 57 -6.42 -8.54 0.00
CA LEU A 57 -5.85 -9.51 0.95
C LEU A 57 -6.08 -11.00 0.57
N PRO A 58 -7.31 -11.47 0.28
CA PRO A 58 -7.54 -12.85 -0.15
C PRO A 58 -6.87 -13.14 -1.49
N LEU A 59 -6.95 -12.22 -2.47
CA LEU A 59 -6.32 -12.38 -3.78
C LEU A 59 -4.80 -12.57 -3.68
N LYS A 60 -4.13 -11.82 -2.80
CA LYS A 60 -2.70 -12.03 -2.54
C LYS A 60 -2.42 -13.41 -1.94
N LYS A 61 -3.25 -13.89 -1.02
CA LYS A 61 -3.10 -15.24 -0.44
C LYS A 61 -3.28 -16.33 -1.50
N GLU A 62 -4.32 -16.23 -2.32
CA GLU A 62 -4.58 -17.15 -3.43
C GLU A 62 -3.42 -17.18 -4.43
N ARG A 63 -2.90 -16.01 -4.81
CA ARG A 63 -1.73 -15.91 -5.68
C ARG A 63 -0.51 -16.62 -5.09
N GLU A 64 -0.26 -16.47 -3.79
CA GLU A 64 0.87 -17.15 -3.13
C GLU A 64 0.67 -18.66 -3.04
N ILE A 65 -0.56 -19.15 -2.85
CA ILE A 65 -0.88 -20.58 -2.93
C ILE A 65 -0.57 -21.11 -4.33
N LEU A 66 -1.06 -20.42 -5.37
CA LEU A 66 -0.85 -20.81 -6.76
C LEU A 66 0.64 -20.83 -7.11
N LYS A 67 1.41 -19.81 -6.71
CA LYS A 67 2.86 -19.79 -6.91
C LYS A 67 3.57 -20.98 -6.27
N LYS A 68 3.22 -21.32 -5.02
CA LYS A 68 3.79 -22.49 -4.33
C LYS A 68 3.44 -23.80 -5.04
N ALA A 69 2.18 -23.93 -5.51
CA ALA A 69 1.77 -25.09 -6.30
C ALA A 69 2.56 -25.19 -7.60
N THR A 70 2.70 -24.10 -8.36
CA THR A 70 3.50 -24.09 -9.59
C THR A 70 4.95 -24.51 -9.34
N GLN A 71 5.58 -24.02 -8.27
CA GLN A 71 6.94 -24.41 -7.88
C GLN A 71 7.03 -25.91 -7.53
N PHE A 72 6.07 -26.42 -6.77
CA PHE A 72 5.99 -27.83 -6.41
C PHE A 72 5.87 -28.74 -7.65
N PHE A 73 4.93 -28.44 -8.55
CA PHE A 73 4.72 -29.24 -9.75
C PHE A 73 5.84 -29.11 -10.78
N ALA A 74 6.54 -27.98 -10.84
CA ALA A 74 7.73 -27.84 -11.68
C ALA A 74 8.86 -28.78 -11.24
N GLY A 75 9.00 -29.06 -9.94
CA GLY A 75 9.97 -30.02 -9.41
C GLY A 75 9.59 -31.49 -9.57
N LEU A 76 8.30 -31.80 -9.77
CA LEU A 76 7.80 -33.17 -9.97
C LEU A 76 7.98 -33.71 -11.40
N LYS A 77 8.42 -32.88 -12.35
CA LYS A 77 8.66 -33.26 -13.76
C LYS A 77 10.06 -33.83 -14.03
N GLN A 78 10.80 -34.21 -12.99
CA GLN A 78 12.11 -34.86 -13.08
C GLN A 78 11.98 -36.38 -13.04
#